data_AF-A0A364LI26-F1
#
_entry.id   AF-A0A364LI26-F1
#
_cell.length_a   1.000
_cell.length_b   1.000
_cell.length_c   1.000
_cell.angle_alpha   90.00
_cell.angle_beta   90.00
_cell.angle_gamma   90.00
#
_symmetry.space_group_name_H-M   'P 1'
#
loop_
_entity.id
_entity.type
_entity.pdbx_description
1 polymer ?
#
loop_
_entity_poly.entity_id
_entity_poly.type
_entity_poly.pdbx_seq_one_letter_code
_entity_poly.pdbx_strand_id
1 'polypeptide(L)'
;MKTLLATFSLLAFTSFAGQASQSPYDYCNKLPGKWHAATHIKDHSSCDPFNGCEHFDLVTFQQTSKDDYTATLYFSNDGNNITVQSFSFICAANEFHFKNQEDKTVHLKCDEYNNCYMVVDTPLFTVELVKQ
;
A
#
# COMPACT_ATOMS: atom_id res chain seq x y z
N MET A 1 -34.19 8.86 -67.85
CA MET A 1 -33.02 8.40 -67.08
C MET A 1 -32.96 9.22 -65.79
N LYS A 2 -33.23 8.60 -64.63
CA LYS A 2 -33.11 9.24 -63.32
C LYS A 2 -31.94 8.58 -62.60
N THR A 3 -30.85 9.32 -62.45
CA THR A 3 -29.66 8.90 -61.70
C THR A 3 -29.94 9.12 -60.21
N LEU A 4 -30.10 8.05 -59.43
CA LEU A 4 -30.11 8.13 -57.97
C LEU A 4 -28.65 8.16 -57.48
N LEU A 5 -28.27 9.25 -56.82
CA LEU A 5 -27.05 9.34 -56.02
C LEU A 5 -27.21 8.44 -54.78
N ALA A 6 -26.36 7.43 -54.65
CA ALA A 6 -26.21 6.67 -53.42
C ALA A 6 -25.26 7.44 -52.48
N THR A 7 -25.80 8.02 -51.41
CA THR A 7 -25.01 8.58 -50.31
C THR A 7 -24.42 7.43 -49.48
N PHE A 8 -23.10 7.24 -49.60
CA PHE A 8 -22.32 6.40 -48.70
C PHE A 8 -22.07 7.19 -47.40
N SER A 9 -22.74 6.82 -46.32
CA SER A 9 -22.44 7.33 -44.98
C SER A 9 -21.19 6.65 -44.45
N LEU A 10 -20.07 7.38 -44.36
CA LEU A 10 -18.92 6.99 -43.55
C LEU A 10 -19.34 7.03 -42.07
N LEU A 11 -19.52 5.86 -41.46
CA LEU A 11 -19.50 5.71 -40.01
C LEU A 11 -18.04 5.85 -39.55
N ALA A 12 -17.68 7.03 -39.05
CA ALA A 12 -16.44 7.26 -38.36
C ALA A 12 -16.50 6.55 -37.00
N PHE A 13 -15.76 5.45 -36.87
CA PHE A 13 -15.48 4.83 -35.58
C PHE A 13 -14.51 5.73 -34.83
N THR A 14 -15.02 6.59 -33.95
CA THR A 14 -14.20 7.20 -32.92
C THR A 14 -13.85 6.10 -31.92
N SER A 15 -12.62 5.60 -32.00
CA SER A 15 -12.00 4.82 -30.93
C SER A 15 -11.94 5.71 -29.68
N PHE A 16 -12.90 5.54 -28.78
CA PHE A 16 -12.74 5.97 -27.40
C PHE A 16 -11.58 5.17 -26.84
N ALA A 17 -10.39 5.77 -26.82
CA ALA A 17 -9.36 5.38 -25.89
C ALA A 17 -9.98 5.57 -24.51
N GLY A 18 -10.47 4.48 -23.93
CA GLY A 18 -10.97 4.47 -22.57
C GLY A 18 -9.85 5.03 -21.70
N GLN A 19 -10.01 6.26 -21.23
CA GLN A 19 -9.22 6.75 -20.13
C GLN A 19 -9.53 5.77 -19.00
N ALA A 20 -8.57 4.90 -18.69
CA ALA A 20 -8.59 4.15 -17.45
C ALA A 20 -8.66 5.20 -16.34
N SER A 21 -9.87 5.49 -15.89
CA SER A 21 -10.11 6.27 -14.69
C SER A 21 -9.32 5.54 -13.61
N GLN A 22 -8.20 6.12 -13.18
CA GLN A 22 -7.50 5.68 -11.99
C GLN A 22 -8.54 5.74 -10.89
N SER A 23 -8.97 4.56 -10.44
CA SER A 23 -9.89 4.45 -9.32
C SER A 23 -9.29 5.27 -8.16
N PRO A 24 -10.08 6.07 -7.43
CA PRO A 24 -9.61 6.77 -6.23
C PRO A 24 -9.04 5.80 -5.17
N TYR A 25 -9.23 4.50 -5.37
CA TYR A 25 -8.74 3.37 -4.58
C TYR A 25 -7.52 2.66 -5.18
N ASP A 26 -6.72 3.32 -6.02
CA ASP A 26 -5.41 2.81 -6.45
C ASP A 26 -4.42 2.87 -5.28
N TYR A 27 -4.63 1.96 -4.31
CA TYR A 27 -3.87 1.89 -3.08
C TYR A 27 -2.39 1.62 -3.35
N CYS A 28 -2.09 0.85 -4.38
CA CYS A 28 -0.73 0.48 -4.76
C CYS A 28 0.13 1.71 -5.10
N ASN A 29 -0.43 2.68 -5.83
CA ASN A 29 0.27 3.93 -6.14
C ASN A 29 0.34 4.90 -4.95
N LYS A 30 -0.53 4.71 -3.94
CA LYS A 30 -0.55 5.50 -2.70
C LYS A 30 0.33 4.92 -1.59
N LEU A 31 0.91 3.74 -1.76
CA LEU A 31 1.78 3.13 -0.74
C LEU A 31 3.14 3.84 -0.55
N PRO A 32 3.88 4.21 -1.61
CA PRO A 32 5.24 4.72 -1.44
C PRO A 32 5.30 6.00 -0.59
N GLY A 33 6.37 6.12 0.20
CA GLY A 33 6.63 7.26 1.06
C GLY A 33 6.91 6.88 2.51
N LYS A 34 6.88 7.88 3.38
CA LYS A 34 7.13 7.75 4.82
C LYS A 34 5.83 7.60 5.59
N TRP A 35 5.87 6.77 6.61
CA TRP A 35 4.76 6.43 7.47
C TRP A 35 5.23 6.43 8.91
N HIS A 36 4.38 6.92 9.80
CA HIS A 36 4.53 6.73 11.24
C HIS A 36 3.76 5.50 11.66
N ALA A 37 4.41 4.61 12.38
CA ALA A 37 3.82 3.41 12.96
C ALA A 37 3.65 3.59 14.47
N ALA A 38 2.52 3.14 14.99
CA ALA A 38 2.31 2.86 16.40
C ALA A 38 2.08 1.35 16.55
N THR A 39 2.97 0.68 17.26
CA THR A 39 2.90 -0.78 17.48
C THR A 39 2.25 -1.08 18.83
N HIS A 40 1.25 -1.95 18.84
CA HIS A 40 0.61 -2.49 20.04
C HIS A 40 0.90 -3.99 20.14
N ILE A 41 1.61 -4.40 21.18
CA ILE A 41 1.93 -5.82 21.41
C ILE A 41 0.77 -6.51 22.14
N LYS A 42 0.30 -7.64 21.61
CA LYS A 42 -0.84 -8.39 22.17
C LYS A 42 -0.47 -9.26 23.37
N ASP A 43 0.80 -9.66 23.46
CA ASP A 43 1.35 -10.45 24.57
C ASP A 43 2.57 -9.76 25.18
N HIS A 44 2.48 -9.43 26.47
CA HIS A 44 3.54 -8.77 27.24
C HIS A 44 4.85 -9.55 27.27
N SER A 45 4.80 -10.89 27.15
CA SER A 45 6.00 -11.74 27.09
C SER A 45 6.79 -11.55 25.78
N SER A 46 6.16 -10.95 24.76
CA SER A 46 6.75 -10.64 23.46
C SER A 46 7.24 -9.19 23.35
N CYS A 47 7.26 -8.41 24.45
CA CYS A 47 7.73 -7.02 24.45
C CYS A 47 9.27 -6.88 24.49
N ASP A 48 10.00 -7.94 24.79
CA ASP A 48 11.47 -7.94 24.92
C ASP A 48 12.23 -7.47 23.65
N PRO A 49 11.85 -7.84 22.41
CA PRO A 49 12.54 -7.36 21.21
C PRO A 49 12.41 -5.86 20.99
N PHE A 50 11.38 -5.24 21.56
CA PHE A 50 10.99 -3.86 21.31
C PHE A 50 11.24 -2.94 22.50
N ASN A 51 11.81 -3.40 23.63
CA ASN A 51 12.03 -2.58 24.84
C ASN A 51 10.76 -1.82 25.33
N GLY A 52 9.60 -2.48 25.26
CA GLY A 52 8.31 -1.90 25.63
C GLY A 52 7.18 -2.42 24.76
N CYS A 53 5.94 -2.09 25.13
CA CYS A 53 4.76 -2.60 24.46
C CYS A 53 4.08 -1.57 23.53
N GLU A 54 4.60 -0.34 23.49
CA GLU A 54 4.24 0.72 22.54
C GLU A 54 5.51 1.42 22.03
N HIS A 55 5.72 1.41 20.71
CA HIS A 55 6.84 2.10 20.06
C HIS A 55 6.38 2.84 18.80
N PHE A 56 6.99 4.02 18.60
CA PHE A 56 6.80 4.82 17.40
C PHE A 56 7.94 4.56 16.43
N ASP A 57 7.61 4.00 15.29
CA ASP A 57 8.60 3.64 14.28
C ASP A 57 8.35 4.42 12.99
N LEU A 58 9.43 4.70 12.27
CA LEU A 58 9.32 5.19 10.91
C LEU A 58 9.31 3.99 9.97
N VAL A 59 8.33 3.93 9.09
CA VAL A 59 8.29 2.95 8.00
C VAL A 59 8.38 3.68 6.67
N THR A 60 9.28 3.25 5.80
CA THR A 60 9.36 3.75 4.43
C THR A 60 8.97 2.65 3.46
N PHE A 61 7.93 2.87 2.66
CA PHE A 61 7.56 1.98 1.57
C PHE A 61 8.19 2.46 0.26
N GLN A 62 8.87 1.56 -0.43
CA GLN A 62 9.49 1.80 -1.74
C GLN A 62 8.98 0.77 -2.72
N GLN A 63 8.52 1.24 -3.89
CA GLN A 63 8.19 0.35 -5.00
C GLN A 63 9.48 -0.12 -5.67
N THR A 64 9.65 -1.43 -5.78
CA THR A 64 10.83 -2.08 -6.36
C THR A 64 10.56 -2.65 -7.75
N SER A 65 9.31 -3.03 -8.02
CA SER A 65 8.80 -3.41 -9.33
C SER A 65 7.31 -3.02 -9.41
N LYS A 66 6.65 -3.26 -10.55
CA LYS A 66 5.25 -2.85 -10.77
C LYS A 66 4.33 -3.21 -9.60
N ASP A 67 4.45 -4.43 -9.09
CA ASP A 67 3.59 -4.96 -8.04
C ASP A 67 4.36 -5.23 -6.73
N ASP A 68 5.67 -4.94 -6.69
CA ASP A 68 6.54 -5.33 -5.57
C ASP A 68 7.01 -4.14 -4.76
N TYR A 69 6.94 -4.27 -3.44
CA TYR A 69 7.29 -3.22 -2.51
C TYR A 69 8.21 -3.73 -1.40
N THR A 70 9.09 -2.86 -0.94
CA THR A 70 9.87 -3.06 0.27
C THR A 70 9.44 -2.04 1.30
N ALA A 71 9.06 -2.49 2.49
CA ALA A 71 8.92 -1.62 3.65
C ALA A 71 10.18 -1.73 4.49
N THR A 72 10.77 -0.58 4.83
CA THR A 72 11.90 -0.49 5.74
C THR A 72 11.44 0.14 7.04
N LEU A 73 11.51 -0.63 8.12
CA LEU A 73 11.23 -0.22 9.48
C LEU A 73 12.53 0.30 10.12
N TYR A 74 12.43 1.48 10.73
CA TYR A 74 13.49 2.08 11.52
C TYR A 74 12.99 2.21 12.95
N PHE A 75 13.61 1.49 13.88
CA PHE A 75 13.26 1.50 15.30
C PHE A 75 14.50 1.63 16.16
N SER A 76 14.36 2.10 17.40
CA SER A 76 15.47 2.21 18.34
C SER A 76 15.01 1.79 19.73
N ASN A 77 15.72 0.81 20.30
CA ASN A 77 15.40 0.31 21.63
C ASN A 77 15.95 1.23 22.74
N ASP A 78 16.95 2.08 22.46
CA ASP A 78 17.66 2.89 23.46
C ASP A 78 17.73 4.38 23.10
N GLY A 79 17.05 4.79 22.03
CA GLY A 79 17.06 6.16 21.48
C GLY A 79 18.38 6.57 20.82
N ASN A 80 19.41 5.72 20.83
CA ASN A 80 20.76 6.04 20.34
C ASN A 80 21.17 5.15 19.16
N ASN A 81 20.74 3.89 19.17
CA ASN A 81 21.06 2.90 18.15
C ASN A 81 19.81 2.57 17.34
N ILE A 82 19.84 2.92 16.05
CA ILE A 82 18.77 2.61 15.11
C ILE A 82 18.98 1.21 14.55
N THR A 83 17.99 0.34 14.73
CA THR A 83 17.87 -0.95 14.06
C THR A 83 17.01 -0.80 12.81
N VAL A 84 17.41 -1.49 11.74
CA VAL A 84 16.72 -1.44 10.45
C VAL A 84 16.26 -2.85 10.07
N GLN A 85 14.98 -3.00 9.77
CA GLN A 85 14.40 -4.25 9.28
C GLN A 85 13.65 -4.00 7.97
N SER A 86 13.78 -4.92 7.02
CA SER A 86 13.10 -4.84 5.73
C SER A 86 12.13 -6.00 5.53
N PHE A 87 10.97 -5.68 4.99
CA PHE A 87 9.90 -6.63 4.66
C PHE A 87 9.50 -6.46 3.21
N SER A 88 9.21 -7.57 2.54
CA SER A 88 8.77 -7.57 1.14
C SER A 88 7.26 -7.79 1.04
N PHE A 89 6.62 -6.98 0.21
CA PHE A 89 5.20 -6.99 -0.03
C PHE A 89 4.90 -7.07 -1.52
N ILE A 90 3.69 -7.52 -1.82
CA ILE A 90 3.10 -7.49 -3.15
C ILE A 90 1.79 -6.69 -3.10
N CYS A 91 1.55 -5.86 -4.11
CA CYS A 91 0.28 -5.18 -4.31
C CYS A 91 -0.36 -5.71 -5.59
N ALA A 92 -1.41 -6.51 -5.47
CA ALA A 92 -2.10 -7.13 -6.59
C ALA A 92 -3.60 -6.91 -6.44
N ALA A 93 -4.27 -6.55 -7.53
CA ALA A 93 -5.72 -6.30 -7.55
C ALA A 93 -6.23 -5.31 -6.47
N ASN A 94 -5.44 -4.28 -6.16
CA ASN A 94 -5.68 -3.31 -5.07
C ASN A 94 -5.67 -3.91 -3.66
N GLU A 95 -5.06 -5.08 -3.48
CA GLU A 95 -4.80 -5.65 -2.17
C GLU A 95 -3.31 -5.70 -1.91
N PHE A 96 -2.91 -5.42 -0.68
CA PHE A 96 -1.53 -5.35 -0.26
C PHE A 96 -1.22 -6.48 0.72
N HIS A 97 -0.24 -7.32 0.38
CA HIS A 97 0.04 -8.58 1.10
C HIS A 97 1.53 -8.75 1.35
N PHE A 98 1.90 -9.46 2.42
CA PHE A 98 3.28 -9.90 2.61
C PHE A 98 3.63 -11.00 1.59
N LYS A 99 4.83 -10.95 1.00
CA LYS A 99 5.24 -11.95 0.00
C LYS A 99 5.46 -13.36 0.54
N ASN A 100 5.77 -13.51 1.83
CA ASN A 100 6.19 -14.78 2.43
C ASN A 100 5.60 -15.01 3.84
N GLN A 101 4.47 -14.37 4.17
CA GLN A 101 3.85 -14.46 5.51
C GLN A 101 2.33 -14.45 5.38
N GLU A 102 1.76 -15.63 5.16
CA GLU A 102 0.33 -15.86 4.89
C GLU A 102 -0.56 -15.68 6.13
N ASP A 103 0.03 -15.72 7.34
CA ASP A 103 -0.65 -15.55 8.62
C ASP A 103 -0.87 -14.09 9.02
N LYS A 104 -0.53 -13.15 8.13
CA LYS A 104 -0.57 -11.70 8.38
C LYS A 104 -1.62 -11.04 7.53
N THR A 105 -2.53 -10.33 8.18
CA THR A 105 -3.55 -9.54 7.49
C THR A 105 -3.13 -8.09 7.43
N VAL A 106 -3.30 -7.47 6.27
CA VAL A 106 -3.05 -6.05 6.06
C VAL A 106 -4.33 -5.38 5.63
N HIS A 107 -4.78 -4.39 6.40
CA HIS A 107 -5.92 -3.56 6.07
C HIS A 107 -5.43 -2.18 5.69
N LEU A 108 -5.58 -1.82 4.41
CA LEU A 108 -5.17 -0.53 3.89
C LEU A 108 -6.40 0.28 3.48
N LYS A 109 -6.47 1.53 3.95
CA LYS A 109 -7.49 2.49 3.57
C LYS A 109 -6.81 3.82 3.24
N CYS A 110 -7.16 4.39 2.10
CA CYS A 110 -6.76 5.74 1.72
C CYS A 110 -7.98 6.56 1.33
N ASP A 111 -7.97 7.85 1.62
CA ASP A 111 -8.95 8.79 1.07
C ASP A 111 -8.49 9.37 -0.28
N GLU A 112 -9.29 10.28 -0.84
CA GLU A 112 -9.00 10.96 -2.11
C GLU A 112 -7.80 11.92 -2.02
N TYR A 113 -7.43 12.38 -0.83
CA TYR A 113 -6.34 13.31 -0.55
C TYR A 113 -5.01 12.61 -0.25
N ASN A 114 -4.93 11.29 -0.44
CA ASN A 114 -3.75 10.46 -0.16
C ASN A 114 -3.42 10.36 1.34
N ASN A 115 -4.38 10.66 2.22
CA ASN A 115 -4.27 10.29 3.62
C ASN A 115 -4.54 8.80 3.72
N CYS A 116 -3.52 8.04 4.10
CA CYS A 116 -3.61 6.60 4.20
C CYS A 116 -3.39 6.12 5.63
N TYR A 117 -4.16 5.10 5.98
CA TYR A 117 -4.07 4.36 7.22
C TYR A 117 -3.94 2.88 6.91
N MET A 118 -3.00 2.21 7.57
CA MET A 118 -2.77 0.78 7.42
C MET A 118 -2.78 0.12 8.79
N VAL A 119 -3.47 -1.01 8.91
CA VAL A 119 -3.34 -1.90 10.07
C VAL A 119 -2.69 -3.19 9.61
N VAL A 120 -1.56 -3.53 10.21
CA VAL A 120 -0.95 -4.84 10.07
C VAL A 120 -1.28 -5.62 11.34
N ASP A 121 -2.06 -6.68 11.19
CA ASP A 121 -2.42 -7.54 12.31
C ASP A 121 -1.73 -8.89 12.21
N THR A 122 -1.11 -9.29 13.31
CA THR A 122 -0.43 -10.58 13.47
C THR A 122 -0.88 -11.22 14.80
N PRO A 123 -0.59 -12.51 15.05
CA PRO A 123 -0.85 -13.11 16.35
C PRO A 123 -0.14 -12.41 17.52
N LEU A 124 1.00 -11.75 17.26
CA LEU A 124 1.88 -11.19 18.30
C LEU A 124 1.66 -9.68 18.55
N PHE A 125 1.30 -8.94 17.50
CA PHE A 125 1.17 -7.49 17.55
C PHE A 125 0.18 -6.97 16.51
N THR A 126 -0.28 -5.75 16.73
CA THR A 126 -0.99 -4.91 15.75
C THR A 126 -0.16 -3.65 15.51
N VAL A 127 0.07 -3.27 14.26
CA VAL A 127 0.73 -2.00 13.92
C VAL A 127 -0.24 -1.12 13.16
N GLU A 128 -0.43 0.10 13.66
CA GLU A 128 -1.19 1.14 12.99
C GLU A 128 -0.24 2.12 12.32
N LEU A 129 -0.35 2.28 11.00
CA LEU A 129 0.49 3.19 10.23
C LEU A 129 -0.33 4.33 9.65
N VAL A 130 0.17 5.55 9.83
CA VAL A 130 -0.38 6.78 9.24
C VAL A 130 0.65 7.37 8.29
N LYS A 131 0.22 7.66 7.07
CA LYS A 131 1.09 8.26 6.04
C LYS A 131 1.38 9.73 6.37
N GLN A 132 2.63 10.16 6.17
CA GLN A 132 3.06 11.56 6.26
C GLN A 132 2.70 12.38 5.02
#